data_AF-A0A011P6N9-F1
#
_entry.id   AF-A0A011P6N9-F1
#
_cell.length_a   1.000
_cell.length_b   1.000
_cell.length_c   1.000
_cell.angle_alpha   90.00
_cell.angle_beta   90.00
_cell.angle_gamma   90.00
#
_symmetry.space_group_name_H-M   'P 1'
#
loop_
_entity.id
_entity.type
_entity.pdbx_description
1 polymer ?
#
loop_
_entity_poly.entity_id
_entity_poly.type
_entity_poly.pdbx_seq_one_letter_code
_entity_poly.pdbx_strand_id
1 'polypeptide(L)'
;MKTGRLIKDTAAYADVHPDVVRSVLQTAGEIIAATLALGEDVRLGSFGRLQLRRRIPRLRLLPDGRELSVKQRIVRLRLSRETTRSMREIIDLDPPGVRER
;
A
#
# COMPACT_ATOMS: atom_id res chain seq x y z
N MET A 1 2.64 -9.43 6.40
CA MET A 1 3.55 -10.26 5.58
C MET A 1 4.86 -9.50 5.37
N LYS A 2 6.03 -10.14 5.49
CA LYS A 2 7.35 -9.51 5.23
C LYS A 2 7.70 -9.62 3.74
N THR A 3 8.36 -8.61 3.16
CA THR A 3 8.73 -8.57 1.73
C THR A 3 9.52 -9.80 1.27
N GLY A 4 10.48 -10.27 2.09
CA GLY A 4 11.25 -11.46 1.76
C GLY A 4 10.44 -12.75 1.69
N ARG A 5 9.36 -12.86 2.48
CA ARG A 5 8.43 -14.00 2.41
C ARG A 5 7.58 -13.94 1.15
N LEU A 6 7.03 -12.76 0.84
CA LEU A 6 6.29 -12.54 -0.40
C LEU A 6 7.12 -12.93 -1.64
N ILE A 7 8.37 -12.48 -1.71
CA ILE A 7 9.27 -12.81 -2.83
C ILE A 7 9.45 -14.32 -2.98
N LYS A 8 9.73 -15.03 -1.88
CA LYS A 8 9.92 -16.49 -1.91
C LYS A 8 8.64 -17.23 -2.32
N ASP A 9 7.51 -16.85 -1.75
CA ASP A 9 6.21 -17.49 -2.02
C ASP A 9 5.80 -17.25 -3.48
N THR A 10 5.99 -16.04 -4.01
CA THR A 10 5.71 -15.71 -5.42
C THR A 10 6.68 -16.41 -6.37
N ALA A 11 7.97 -16.50 -6.03
CA ALA A 11 8.97 -17.20 -6.84
C ALA A 11 8.66 -18.69 -6.97
N ALA A 12 8.28 -19.33 -5.86
CA ALA A 12 7.84 -20.73 -5.86
C ALA A 12 6.56 -20.93 -6.66
N TYR A 13 5.58 -20.04 -6.53
CA TYR A 13 4.32 -20.11 -7.27
C TYR A 13 4.52 -19.94 -8.79
N ALA A 14 5.37 -19.01 -9.20
CA ALA A 14 5.61 -18.70 -10.61
C ALA A 14 6.73 -19.54 -11.24
N ASP A 15 7.37 -20.44 -10.49
CA ASP A 15 8.51 -21.27 -10.90
C ASP A 15 9.66 -20.44 -11.51
N VAL A 16 10.06 -19.38 -10.81
CA VAL A 16 11.16 -18.49 -11.23
C VAL A 16 12.13 -18.22 -10.09
N HIS A 17 13.33 -17.78 -10.44
CA HIS A 17 14.31 -17.38 -9.43
C HIS A 17 13.81 -16.17 -8.60
N PRO A 18 13.98 -16.16 -7.27
CA PRO A 18 13.55 -15.06 -6.40
C PRO A 18 14.06 -13.67 -6.81
N ASP A 19 15.23 -13.59 -7.45
CA ASP A 19 15.78 -12.32 -7.92
C ASP A 19 15.00 -11.74 -9.10
N VAL A 20 14.37 -12.58 -9.93
CA VAL A 20 13.46 -12.12 -10.99
C VAL A 20 12.26 -11.44 -10.36
N VAL A 21 11.64 -12.06 -9.35
CA VAL A 21 10.51 -11.47 -8.61
C VAL A 21 10.91 -10.16 -7.94
N ARG A 22 12.09 -10.12 -7.30
CA ARG A 22 12.61 -8.90 -6.69
C ARG A 22 12.75 -7.78 -7.71
N SER A 23 13.35 -8.07 -8.87
CA SER A 23 13.53 -7.09 -9.94
C SER A 23 12.20 -6.55 -10.43
N VAL A 24 11.22 -7.44 -10.69
CA VAL A 24 9.88 -7.04 -11.15
C VAL A 24 9.19 -6.14 -10.12
N LEU A 25 9.25 -6.48 -8.83
CA LEU A 25 8.65 -5.68 -7.77
C LEU A 25 9.32 -4.31 -7.63
N GLN A 26 10.65 -4.24 -7.79
CA GLN A 26 11.38 -2.99 -7.76
C GLN A 26 10.97 -2.09 -8.94
N THR A 27 11.00 -2.63 -10.16
CA THR A 27 10.58 -1.90 -11.36
C THR A 27 9.13 -1.42 -11.27
N ALA A 28 8.22 -2.26 -10.80
CA ALA A 28 6.83 -1.86 -10.57
C ALA A 28 6.74 -0.71 -9.55
N GLY A 29 7.51 -0.76 -8.47
CA GLY A 29 7.58 0.31 -7.47
C GLY A 29 8.08 1.64 -8.04
N GLU A 30 9.11 1.60 -8.88
CA GLU A 30 9.67 2.77 -9.56
C GLU A 30 8.66 3.41 -10.53
N ILE A 31 7.96 2.60 -11.33
CA ILE A 31 6.89 3.07 -12.23
C ILE A 31 5.76 3.73 -11.43
N ILE A 32 5.29 3.07 -10.37
CA ILE A 32 4.24 3.62 -9.49
C ILE A 32 4.68 4.98 -8.91
N ALA A 33 5.91 5.07 -8.42
CA ALA A 33 6.44 6.31 -7.86
C ALA A 33 6.53 7.43 -8.90
N ALA A 34 7.01 7.12 -10.11
CA ALA A 34 7.13 8.07 -11.20
C ALA A 34 5.74 8.60 -11.65
N THR A 35 4.76 7.72 -11.87
CA THR A 35 3.39 8.11 -12.23
C THR A 35 2.76 9.00 -11.16
N LEU A 36 2.91 8.65 -9.88
CA LEU A 36 2.40 9.49 -8.78
C LEU A 36 3.12 10.84 -8.70
N ALA A 37 4.42 10.91 -9.02
CA ALA A 37 5.18 12.16 -9.02
C ALA A 37 4.69 13.15 -10.09
N LEU A 38 4.21 12.63 -11.23
CA LEU A 38 3.54 13.40 -12.29
C LEU A 38 2.15 13.90 -11.87
N GLY A 39 1.63 13.46 -10.72
CA GLY A 39 0.31 13.83 -10.22
C GLY A 39 -0.83 12.97 -10.77
N GLU A 40 -0.49 11.87 -11.46
CA GLU A 40 -1.45 10.94 -12.01
C GLU A 40 -1.87 9.87 -10.99
N ASP A 41 -3.07 9.33 -11.16
CA ASP A 41 -3.57 8.20 -10.37
C ASP A 41 -3.06 6.89 -10.97
N VAL A 42 -2.56 5.97 -10.13
CA VAL A 42 -2.21 4.61 -10.56
C VAL A 42 -3.37 3.66 -10.29
N ARG A 43 -3.90 3.00 -11.31
CA ARG A 43 -4.90 1.93 -11.17
C ARG A 43 -4.21 0.58 -11.05
N LEU A 44 -4.52 -0.16 -9.99
CA LEU A 44 -3.97 -1.49 -9.71
C LEU A 44 -5.00 -2.57 -10.10
N GLY A 45 -5.47 -2.55 -11.34
CA GLY A 45 -6.53 -3.47 -11.81
C GLY A 45 -7.79 -3.43 -10.93
N SER A 46 -8.30 -4.61 -10.57
CA SER A 46 -9.46 -4.78 -9.67
C SER A 46 -9.12 -4.52 -8.19
N PHE A 47 -7.84 -4.43 -7.81
CA PHE A 47 -7.44 -4.24 -6.41
C PHE A 47 -7.80 -2.84 -5.88
N GLY A 48 -7.62 -1.81 -6.71
CA GLY A 48 -7.91 -0.44 -6.33
C GLY A 48 -7.06 0.59 -7.07
N ARG A 49 -6.84 1.74 -6.44
CA ARG A 49 -6.01 2.82 -6.99
C ARG A 49 -5.15 3.50 -5.94
N LEU A 50 -3.99 3.99 -6.36
CA LEU A 50 -3.12 4.88 -5.63
C LEU A 50 -3.30 6.30 -6.16
N GLN A 51 -3.39 7.27 -5.26
CA GLN A 51 -3.57 8.67 -5.61
C GLN A 51 -2.65 9.54 -4.76
N LEU A 52 -2.07 10.59 -5.36
CA LEU A 52 -1.37 11.61 -4.61
C LEU A 52 -2.38 12.62 -4.05
N ARG A 53 -2.43 12.77 -2.73
CA ARG A 53 -3.24 13.80 -2.07
C ARG A 53 -2.37 14.86 -1.45
N ARG A 54 -2.67 16.12 -1.76
CA ARG A 54 -2.14 17.27 -1.02
C ARG A 54 -2.91 17.37 0.29
N ARG A 55 -2.22 17.33 1.43
CA ARG A 55 -2.85 17.70 2.70
C ARG A 55 -2.92 19.21 2.79
N ILE A 56 -3.98 19.70 3.44
CA ILE A 56 -4.05 21.09 3.88
C ILE A 56 -2.82 21.35 4.75
N PRO A 57 -2.06 22.44 4.50
CA PRO A 57 -0.87 22.76 5.29
C PRO A 57 -1.25 22.83 6.77
N ARG A 58 -0.49 22.14 7.62
CA ARG A 58 -0.62 22.28 9.06
C ARG A 58 0.46 23.25 9.54
N LEU A 59 0.04 24.27 10.27
CA LEU A 59 0.95 25.11 11.02
C LEU A 59 1.49 24.28 12.18
N ARG A 60 2.81 24.21 12.29
CA ARG A 60 3.52 23.66 13.44
C ARG A 60 4.30 24.78 14.09
N LEU A 61 4.06 24.98 15.38
CA LEU A 61 4.91 25.83 16.21
C LEU A 61 6.18 25.05 16.54
N LEU A 62 7.32 25.63 16.20
CA LEU A 62 8.62 25.15 16.61
C LEU A 62 8.90 25.55 18.06
N PRO A 63 9.83 24.87 18.76
CA PRO A 63 10.18 25.19 20.14
C PRO A 63 10.71 26.62 20.35
N ASP A 64 11.17 27.27 19.29
CA ASP A 64 11.67 28.65 19.27
C ASP A 64 10.59 29.69 18.92
N GLY A 65 9.32 29.29 18.88
CA GLY A 65 8.18 30.17 18.61
C GLY A 65 7.93 30.47 17.12
N ARG A 66 8.74 29.94 16.20
CA ARG A 66 8.50 30.12 14.75
C ARG A 66 7.41 29.19 14.24
N GLU A 67 6.57 29.71 13.34
CA GLU A 67 5.57 28.90 12.66
C GLU A 67 6.11 28.28 11.37
N LEU A 68 6.00 26.96 11.25
CA LEU A 68 6.35 26.21 10.05
C LEU A 68 5.08 25.72 9.36
N SER A 69 4.83 26.20 8.14
CA SER A 69 3.79 25.67 7.27
C SER A 69 4.29 24.43 6.53
N VAL A 70 3.86 23.24 6.97
CA VAL A 70 4.31 21.99 6.36
C VAL A 70 3.37 21.58 5.23
N LYS A 71 3.81 21.79 3.99
CA LYS A 71 3.13 21.26 2.79
C LYS A 71 3.49 19.78 2.62
N GLN A 72 2.53 18.89 2.89
CA GLN A 72 2.74 17.45 2.76
C GLN A 72 1.94 16.88 1.59
N ARG A 73 2.60 16.08 0.75
CA ARG A 73 1.95 15.20 -0.22
C ARG A 73 1.96 13.79 0.38
N ILE A 74 0.81 13.13 0.36
CA ILE A 74 0.67 11.76 0.84
C ILE A 74 0.15 10.88 -0.28
N VAL A 75 0.69 9.66 -0.40
CA VAL A 75 0.11 8.64 -1.26
C VAL A 75 -1.04 7.98 -0.51
N ARG A 76 -2.21 7.91 -1.14
CA ARG A 76 -3.39 7.24 -0.58
C ARG A 76 -3.77 6.04 -1.44
N LEU A 77 -3.77 4.86 -0.84
CA LEU A 77 -4.40 3.67 -1.40
C LEU A 77 -5.90 3.70 -1.13
N ARG A 78 -6.69 3.49 -2.19
CA ARG A 78 -8.13 3.24 -2.12
C ARG A 78 -8.41 1.88 -2.73
N LEU A 79 -8.78 0.92 -1.89
CA LEU A 79 -9.19 -0.41 -2.32
C LEU A 79 -10.51 -0.34 -3.09
N SER A 80 -10.70 -1.29 -4.01
CA SER A 80 -12.00 -1.49 -4.65
C SER A 80 -13.02 -2.04 -3.65
N ARG A 81 -14.31 -1.96 -3.99
CA ARG A 81 -15.38 -2.54 -3.17
C ARG A 81 -15.23 -4.06 -3.05
N GLU A 82 -14.83 -4.71 -4.13
CA GLU A 82 -14.59 -6.16 -4.19
C GLU A 82 -13.46 -6.55 -3.24
N THR A 83 -12.29 -5.93 -3.36
CA THR A 83 -11.16 -6.21 -2.45
C THR A 83 -11.51 -5.92 -1.01
N THR A 84 -12.24 -4.82 -0.74
CA THR A 84 -12.70 -4.51 0.62
C THR A 84 -13.64 -5.58 1.16
N ARG A 85 -14.52 -6.15 0.32
CA ARG A 85 -15.43 -7.24 0.69
C ARG A 85 -14.65 -8.52 0.99
N SER A 86 -13.78 -8.96 0.07
CA SER A 86 -12.98 -10.18 0.24
C SER A 86 -12.09 -10.10 1.49
N MET A 87 -11.51 -8.94 1.79
CA MET A 87 -10.73 -8.77 3.03
C MET A 87 -11.59 -8.88 4.29
N ARG A 88 -12.85 -8.45 4.27
CA ARG A 88 -13.76 -8.62 5.41
C ARG A 88 -14.16 -10.07 5.59
N GLU A 89 -14.49 -10.77 4.51
CA GLU A 89 -14.81 -12.21 4.54
C GLU A 89 -13.65 -13.05 5.12
N ILE A 90 -12.40 -12.65 4.88
CA ILE A 90 -11.22 -13.32 5.45
C ILE A 90 -11.06 -13.01 6.96
N ILE A 91 -11.45 -11.82 7.42
CA ILE A 91 -11.31 -11.39 8.83
C ILE A 91 -12.48 -11.89 9.69
N ASP A 92 -13.68 -12.00 9.13
CA ASP A 92 -14.87 -12.54 9.80
C ASP A 92 -14.83 -14.09 9.93
N LEU A 93 -13.79 -14.74 9.40
CA LEU A 93 -13.43 -16.12 9.72
C LEU A 93 -12.63 -16.17 11.03
N ASP A 94 -13.28 -15.84 12.16
CA ASP A 94 -12.82 -16.31 13.46
C ASP A 94 -12.99 -17.85 13.52
N PRO A 95 -12.04 -18.61 14.09
CA PRO A 95 -12.03 -20.06 14.01
C PRO A 95 -13.23 -20.66 14.76
N PRO A 96 -13.83 -21.76 14.26
CA PRO A 96 -14.87 -22.45 14.98
C PRO A 96 -14.27 -23.06 16.25
N GLY A 97 -14.50 -22.42 17.40
CA GLY A 97 -14.27 -23.07 18.69
C GLY A 97 -13.61 -22.22 19.76
N VAL A 98 -14.31 -21.19 20.25
CA VAL A 98 -14.28 -20.86 21.68
C VAL A 98 -15.73 -20.61 22.11
N ARG A 99 -16.50 -21.68 22.27
CA ARG A 99 -17.67 -21.65 23.15
C ARG A 99 -17.16 -22.09 24.51
N GLU A 100 -16.88 -21.12 25.38
CA GLU A 100 -16.70 -21.38 26.81
C GLU A 100 -17.98 -22.04 27.35
N ARG A 101 -17.79 -23.16 28.03
CA ARG A 101 -18.75 -23.73 28.99
C ARG A 101 -18.27 -23.35 30.38
#